data_AF-E4YHY5-F1
#
_entry.id   AF-E4YHY5-F1
#
_cell.length_a   1.000
_cell.length_b   1.000
_cell.length_c   1.000
_cell.angle_alpha   90.00
_cell.angle_beta   90.00
_cell.angle_gamma   90.00
#
_symmetry.space_group_name_H-M   'P 1'
#
loop_
_entity.id
_entity.type
_entity.pdbx_description
1 polymer ?
#
loop_
_entity_poly.entity_id
_entity_poly.type
_entity_poly.pdbx_seq_one_letter_code
_entity_poly.pdbx_strand_id
1 'polypeptide(L)'
;MAAKPPKVTVEERSSLGRGVAKEIMSFSFRELFNVKGAIQADFVKSFGQYRMPMGVELLLDELIVCNMNNATVELVNLDGETEVSLPDQVAPNEDGQAGPLNYNKPSIATMLMDSTIFVCDNLGCHKYIWDFDNDTVRFVKTIRPTPGEIYGMCVIREDNGGILFVVQDARDRLIRYRIYDLDLEEKKKDLPVVFPPSNEEGKEKKTIRFAAGVGNTVALSDMSKLNQGIWLTDTDGVVRRKIGDKQSDSNGEFIQAAGICFDSEGNFLAICSKSSRIQCFDSEGNFLCCLQFPEGAIQRPSDLSINEQGELAVVSLTGQCFLFKLKAGDPTNAYVTRGPRPDHKSGYKVIGRHGRSNRYWGKPNGDRGRGRGRGRGRGRGRGRGGGRGCAV
;
A
#
# COMPACT_ATOMS: atom_id res chain seq x y z
N MET A 1 32.29 -17.74 -0.34
CA MET A 1 31.57 -16.61 0.27
C MET A 1 31.04 -15.75 -0.86
N ALA A 2 29.73 -15.58 -0.99
CA ALA A 2 29.20 -14.59 -1.94
C ALA A 2 29.67 -13.21 -1.46
N ALA A 3 30.38 -12.47 -2.31
CA ALA A 3 30.77 -11.09 -2.01
C ALA A 3 29.49 -10.33 -1.65
N LYS A 4 29.47 -9.67 -0.48
CA LYS A 4 28.38 -8.75 -0.16
C LYS A 4 28.31 -7.73 -1.32
N PRO A 5 27.15 -7.52 -1.93
CA PRO A 5 27.02 -6.47 -2.94
C PRO A 5 27.49 -5.15 -2.31
N PRO A 6 28.27 -4.32 -3.04
CA PRO A 6 28.82 -3.10 -2.48
C PRO A 6 27.69 -2.23 -1.93
N LYS A 7 27.91 -1.68 -0.73
CA LYS A 7 27.01 -0.67 -0.15
C LYS A 7 27.10 0.56 -1.05
N VAL A 8 26.03 0.89 -1.77
CA VAL A 8 25.97 2.15 -2.51
C VAL A 8 25.90 3.29 -1.49
N THR A 9 27.03 3.94 -1.22
CA THR A 9 27.09 5.11 -0.32
C THR A 9 26.25 6.27 -0.86
N VAL A 10 25.93 7.27 -0.04
CA VAL A 10 25.24 8.48 -0.52
C VAL A 10 26.07 9.18 -1.62
N GLU A 11 27.40 9.14 -1.54
CA GLU A 11 28.28 9.64 -2.60
C GLU A 11 28.19 8.79 -3.88
N GLU A 12 28.17 7.46 -3.76
CA GLU A 12 27.98 6.57 -4.92
C GLU A 12 26.60 6.74 -5.55
N ARG A 13 25.54 7.00 -4.75
CA ARG A 13 24.22 7.37 -5.29
C ARG A 13 24.29 8.64 -6.11
N SER A 14 24.97 9.67 -5.60
CA SER A 14 25.11 10.97 -6.28
C SER A 14 25.85 10.88 -7.62
N SER A 15 26.72 9.88 -7.78
CA SER A 15 27.39 9.60 -9.07
C SER A 15 26.45 8.99 -10.13
N LEU A 16 25.27 8.50 -9.74
CA LEU A 16 24.25 7.88 -10.60
C LEU A 16 23.22 8.88 -11.15
N GLY A 17 23.37 10.18 -10.91
CA GLY A 17 22.47 11.24 -11.38
C GLY A 17 21.71 11.96 -10.26
N ARG A 18 20.77 12.83 -10.64
CA ARG A 18 19.99 13.66 -9.71
C ARG A 18 19.07 12.78 -8.85
N GLY A 19 19.05 13.02 -7.54
CA GLY A 19 18.16 12.32 -6.63
C GLY A 19 16.68 12.62 -6.92
N VAL A 20 15.85 11.60 -6.75
CA VAL A 20 14.40 11.67 -7.01
C VAL A 20 13.61 11.20 -5.77
N ALA A 21 12.43 11.78 -5.57
CA ALA A 21 11.47 11.38 -4.54
C ALA A 21 12.07 11.33 -3.10
N LYS A 22 11.97 10.19 -2.41
CA LYS A 22 12.37 10.05 -1.00
C LYS A 22 13.89 10.21 -0.75
N GLU A 23 14.70 10.22 -1.80
CA GLU A 23 16.16 10.31 -1.68
C GLU A 23 16.69 11.70 -1.34
N ILE A 24 15.89 12.74 -1.57
CA ILE A 24 16.29 14.12 -1.26
C ILE A 24 15.96 14.53 0.18
N MET A 25 15.28 13.66 0.94
CA MET A 25 14.95 13.91 2.34
C MET A 25 16.23 13.88 3.21
N SER A 26 16.29 14.68 4.26
CA SER A 26 17.39 14.61 5.25
C SER A 26 17.05 13.75 6.48
N PHE A 27 15.81 13.29 6.59
CA PHE A 27 15.33 12.54 7.75
C PHE A 27 15.88 11.11 7.76
N SER A 28 16.32 10.62 8.93
CA SER A 28 16.81 9.24 9.13
C SER A 28 16.15 8.57 10.33
N PHE A 29 15.60 7.37 10.11
CA PHE A 29 15.09 6.53 11.19
C PHE A 29 16.21 6.06 12.11
N ARG A 30 17.39 5.79 11.55
CA ARG A 30 18.55 5.30 12.30
C ARG A 30 19.09 6.36 13.24
N GLU A 31 19.11 7.62 12.80
CA GLU A 31 19.48 8.73 13.67
C GLU A 31 18.52 8.86 14.86
N LEU A 32 17.20 8.83 14.64
CA LEU A 32 16.23 8.84 15.74
C LEU A 32 16.43 7.67 16.71
N PHE A 33 16.66 6.46 16.18
CA PHE A 33 16.91 5.28 16.98
C PHE A 33 18.18 5.43 17.83
N ASN A 34 19.28 5.95 17.27
CA ASN A 34 20.57 6.06 17.96
C ASN A 34 20.54 7.01 19.18
N VAL A 35 19.56 7.91 19.27
CA VAL A 35 19.45 8.84 20.40
C VAL A 35 19.14 8.12 21.72
N LYS A 36 18.24 7.12 21.70
CA LYS A 36 17.76 6.43 22.92
C LYS A 36 17.48 4.93 22.78
N GLY A 37 17.55 4.36 21.58
CA GLY A 37 17.32 2.94 21.32
C GLY A 37 15.87 2.55 21.00
N ALA A 38 14.99 3.52 20.72
CA ALA A 38 13.65 3.29 20.19
C ALA A 38 13.18 4.46 19.33
N ILE A 39 12.10 4.25 18.57
CA ILE A 39 11.42 5.30 17.81
C ILE A 39 9.98 5.38 18.30
N GLN A 40 9.55 6.59 18.65
CA GLN A 40 8.21 6.90 19.12
C GLN A 40 7.44 7.63 18.01
N ALA A 41 6.19 7.22 17.81
CA ALA A 41 5.24 7.84 16.91
C ALA A 41 4.18 8.58 17.73
N ASP A 42 4.34 9.90 17.86
CA ASP A 42 3.37 10.75 18.55
C ASP A 42 2.17 10.99 17.66
N PHE A 43 0.98 10.66 18.16
CA PHE A 43 -0.26 10.88 17.43
C PHE A 43 -0.51 12.38 17.22
N VAL A 44 -0.77 12.76 15.97
CA VAL A 44 -1.13 14.14 15.61
C VAL A 44 -2.62 14.23 15.37
N LYS A 45 -3.13 13.48 14.39
CA LYS A 45 -4.55 13.43 14.03
C LYS A 45 -4.89 12.19 13.22
N SER A 46 -6.18 11.95 13.05
CA SER A 46 -6.71 11.02 12.07
C SER A 46 -7.84 11.69 11.29
N PHE A 47 -7.94 11.38 10.02
CA PHE A 47 -8.94 11.96 9.13
C PHE A 47 -9.38 10.94 8.07
N GLY A 48 -10.41 11.33 7.32
CA GLY A 48 -11.03 10.52 6.29
C GLY A 48 -11.92 9.39 6.83
N GLN A 49 -12.82 8.94 5.95
CA GLN A 49 -13.67 7.77 6.14
C GLN A 49 -13.60 6.94 4.86
N TYR A 50 -12.54 6.15 4.74
CA TYR A 50 -12.22 5.40 3.54
C TYR A 50 -12.78 3.98 3.57
N ARG A 51 -13.01 3.38 2.41
CA ARG A 51 -13.42 1.97 2.29
C ARG A 51 -12.27 1.15 1.72
N MET A 52 -11.56 0.47 2.61
CA MET A 52 -10.32 -0.26 2.29
C MET A 52 -9.28 0.67 1.64
N PRO A 53 -8.76 1.69 2.35
CA PRO A 53 -7.66 2.48 1.82
C PRO A 53 -6.43 1.58 1.67
N MET A 54 -5.87 1.52 0.47
CA MET A 54 -4.81 0.57 0.13
C MET A 54 -3.44 1.17 0.13
N GLY A 55 -3.31 2.38 -0.40
CA GLY A 55 -2.06 3.10 -0.53
C GLY A 55 -2.16 4.48 0.06
N VAL A 56 -1.04 4.98 0.54
CA VAL A 56 -0.91 6.37 0.97
C VAL A 56 0.45 6.91 0.57
N GLU A 57 0.48 8.13 0.04
CA GLU A 57 1.71 8.90 -0.06
C GLU A 57 1.57 10.19 0.74
N LEU A 58 2.59 10.51 1.52
CA LEU A 58 2.72 11.76 2.24
C LEU A 58 3.78 12.61 1.51
N LEU A 59 3.32 13.76 1.04
CA LEU A 59 4.13 14.84 0.49
C LEU A 59 4.53 15.78 1.63
N LEU A 60 4.83 17.05 1.33
CA LEU A 60 5.23 18.03 2.35
C LEU A 60 4.05 18.37 3.29
N ASP A 61 2.92 18.75 2.72
CA ASP A 61 1.72 19.29 3.36
C ASP A 61 0.41 18.68 2.82
N GLU A 62 0.55 17.64 2.01
CA GLU A 62 -0.56 16.93 1.38
C GLU A 62 -0.37 15.42 1.45
N LEU A 63 -1.49 14.72 1.34
CA LEU A 63 -1.59 13.28 1.35
C LEU A 63 -2.34 12.81 0.12
N ILE A 64 -1.83 11.76 -0.51
CA ILE A 64 -2.54 11.04 -1.56
C ILE A 64 -3.05 9.74 -0.96
N VAL A 65 -4.36 9.49 -0.98
CA VAL A 65 -4.98 8.28 -0.43
C VAL A 65 -5.71 7.49 -1.51
N CYS A 66 -5.31 6.24 -1.70
CA CYS A 66 -5.96 5.31 -2.63
C CYS A 66 -7.17 4.63 -1.95
N ASN A 67 -8.38 5.14 -2.17
CA ASN A 67 -9.62 4.66 -1.58
C ASN A 67 -10.24 3.53 -2.43
N MET A 68 -9.66 2.33 -2.31
CA MET A 68 -9.86 1.22 -3.24
C MET A 68 -11.33 0.87 -3.55
N ASN A 69 -12.19 0.74 -2.53
CA ASN A 69 -13.57 0.33 -2.76
C ASN A 69 -14.50 1.49 -3.15
N ASN A 70 -14.04 2.73 -3.04
CA ASN A 70 -14.73 3.87 -3.63
C ASN A 70 -14.28 4.13 -5.07
N ALA A 71 -13.25 3.43 -5.54
CA ALA A 71 -12.68 3.62 -6.87
C ALA A 71 -12.13 5.04 -7.11
N THR A 72 -11.68 5.71 -6.04
CA THR A 72 -11.13 7.07 -6.06
C THR A 72 -9.70 7.11 -5.51
N VAL A 73 -8.99 8.16 -5.91
CA VAL A 73 -7.73 8.60 -5.29
C VAL A 73 -7.92 10.05 -4.85
N GLU A 74 -7.71 10.31 -3.57
CA GLU A 74 -8.03 11.60 -2.94
C GLU A 74 -6.72 12.29 -2.55
N LEU A 75 -6.53 13.53 -3.02
CA LEU A 75 -5.50 14.44 -2.55
C LEU A 75 -6.12 15.26 -1.41
N VAL A 76 -5.50 15.16 -0.24
CA VAL A 76 -6.05 15.63 1.02
C VAL A 76 -4.97 16.44 1.73
N ASN A 77 -5.25 17.70 2.04
CA ASN A 77 -4.33 18.50 2.84
C ASN A 77 -4.19 17.91 4.25
N LEU A 78 -3.16 18.33 5.01
CA LEU A 78 -2.98 17.77 6.35
C LEU A 78 -4.18 18.04 7.26
N ASP A 79 -5.00 19.07 7.05
CA ASP A 79 -6.22 19.36 7.82
C ASP A 79 -7.38 18.39 7.56
N GLY A 80 -7.23 17.51 6.56
CA GLY A 80 -8.16 16.44 6.26
C GLY A 80 -9.25 16.86 5.27
N GLU A 81 -9.08 18.00 4.61
CA GLU A 81 -9.95 18.47 3.53
C GLU A 81 -9.45 17.91 2.20
N THR A 82 -10.36 17.33 1.42
CA THR A 82 -10.05 16.82 0.08
C THR A 82 -10.02 17.99 -0.90
N GLU A 83 -8.88 18.22 -1.52
CA GLU A 83 -8.70 19.26 -2.55
C GLU A 83 -9.08 18.71 -3.92
N VAL A 84 -8.60 17.50 -4.24
CA VAL A 84 -8.87 16.83 -5.50
C VAL A 84 -9.28 15.38 -5.24
N SER A 85 -10.34 14.93 -5.91
CA SER A 85 -10.76 13.53 -5.93
C SER A 85 -10.70 13.02 -7.37
N LEU A 86 -9.75 12.15 -7.67
CA LEU A 86 -9.63 11.52 -8.98
C LEU A 86 -10.46 10.22 -9.03
N PRO A 87 -11.08 9.89 -10.17
CA PRO A 87 -10.97 10.58 -11.46
C PRO A 87 -12.06 11.65 -11.69
N ASP A 88 -12.71 12.16 -10.63
CA ASP A 88 -13.75 13.16 -10.76
C ASP A 88 -13.18 14.50 -11.26
N GLN A 89 -13.97 15.24 -12.03
CA GLN A 89 -13.64 16.61 -12.48
C GLN A 89 -12.32 16.72 -13.28
N VAL A 90 -11.91 15.63 -13.95
CA VAL A 90 -10.73 15.62 -14.81
C VAL A 90 -11.08 16.05 -16.24
N ALA A 91 -10.36 17.03 -16.77
CA ALA A 91 -10.44 17.45 -18.17
C ALA A 91 -9.85 16.38 -19.11
N PRO A 92 -10.41 16.18 -20.32
CA PRO A 92 -9.81 15.29 -21.31
C PRO A 92 -8.44 15.79 -21.78
N ASN A 93 -7.68 14.92 -22.45
CA ASN A 93 -6.43 15.32 -23.08
C ASN A 93 -6.67 16.18 -24.35
N GLU A 94 -5.58 16.64 -24.98
CA GLU A 94 -5.62 17.50 -26.17
C GLU A 94 -6.36 16.88 -27.37
N ASP A 95 -6.36 15.54 -27.46
CA ASP A 95 -7.08 14.77 -28.48
C ASP A 95 -8.56 14.52 -28.13
N GLY A 96 -9.04 15.04 -26.99
CA GLY A 96 -10.40 14.84 -26.49
C GLY A 96 -10.64 13.47 -25.83
N GLN A 97 -9.59 12.67 -25.58
CA GLN A 97 -9.70 11.41 -24.87
C GLN A 97 -9.84 11.65 -23.36
N ALA A 98 -10.85 11.05 -22.75
CA ALA A 98 -11.07 11.09 -21.31
C ALA A 98 -10.31 9.97 -20.57
N GLY A 99 -10.01 10.22 -19.30
CA GLY A 99 -9.47 9.22 -18.38
C GLY A 99 -10.51 8.16 -17.94
N PRO A 100 -10.13 7.26 -17.02
CA PRO A 100 -11.07 6.28 -16.46
C PRO A 100 -12.24 6.96 -15.74
N LEU A 101 -13.46 6.45 -15.92
CA LEU A 101 -14.63 6.94 -15.16
C LEU A 101 -14.60 6.50 -13.69
N ASN A 102 -13.96 5.37 -13.40
CA ASN A 102 -13.77 4.82 -12.06
C ASN A 102 -12.48 3.99 -12.08
N TYR A 103 -11.68 4.04 -11.02
CA TYR A 103 -10.50 3.17 -10.90
C TYR A 103 -10.88 1.73 -10.55
N ASN A 104 -10.14 0.76 -11.10
CA ASN A 104 -10.25 -0.65 -10.75
C ASN A 104 -9.28 -1.02 -9.63
N LYS A 105 -9.74 -0.86 -8.38
CA LYS A 105 -8.95 -1.14 -7.18
C LYS A 105 -7.62 -0.35 -7.15
N PRO A 106 -7.69 0.99 -7.11
CA PRO A 106 -6.49 1.82 -7.02
C PRO A 106 -5.72 1.46 -5.75
N SER A 107 -4.40 1.36 -5.87
CA SER A 107 -3.53 0.89 -4.79
C SER A 107 -2.29 1.75 -4.60
N ILE A 108 -1.84 2.44 -5.65
CA ILE A 108 -0.61 3.23 -5.63
C ILE A 108 -0.89 4.50 -6.40
N ALA A 109 -0.52 5.64 -5.83
CA ALA A 109 -0.57 6.92 -6.51
C ALA A 109 0.59 7.79 -6.03
N THR A 110 1.07 8.68 -6.90
CA THR A 110 2.11 9.64 -6.55
C THR A 110 1.96 10.93 -7.33
N MET A 111 2.50 12.02 -6.78
CA MET A 111 2.64 13.30 -7.46
C MET A 111 4.11 13.71 -7.51
N LEU A 112 4.58 14.06 -8.69
CA LEU A 112 5.92 14.58 -8.91
C LEU A 112 5.95 16.10 -8.70
N MET A 113 7.15 16.64 -8.48
CA MET A 113 7.35 18.09 -8.30
C MET A 113 6.97 18.93 -9.53
N ASP A 114 6.85 18.31 -10.71
CA ASP A 114 6.43 18.97 -11.95
C ASP A 114 4.92 18.95 -12.16
N SER A 115 4.13 18.67 -11.11
CA SER A 115 2.67 18.51 -11.09
C SER A 115 2.13 17.25 -11.79
N THR A 116 3.00 16.35 -12.25
CA THR A 116 2.57 15.08 -12.83
C THR A 116 2.02 14.15 -11.74
N ILE A 117 0.79 13.67 -11.92
CA ILE A 117 0.17 12.67 -11.03
C ILE A 117 0.12 11.33 -11.76
N PHE A 118 0.55 10.28 -11.07
CA PHE A 118 0.36 8.90 -11.50
C PHE A 118 -0.58 8.18 -10.57
N VAL A 119 -1.54 7.45 -11.13
CA VAL A 119 -2.42 6.54 -10.40
C VAL A 119 -2.32 5.16 -11.02
N CYS A 120 -1.99 4.16 -10.21
CA CYS A 120 -1.99 2.76 -10.61
C CYS A 120 -3.18 2.01 -10.01
N ASP A 121 -3.80 1.20 -10.88
CA ASP A 121 -4.86 0.28 -10.55
C ASP A 121 -4.64 -1.06 -11.30
N ASN A 122 -5.62 -1.96 -11.31
CA ASN A 122 -5.50 -3.23 -12.05
C ASN A 122 -5.66 -3.10 -13.57
N LEU A 123 -6.10 -1.95 -14.07
CA LEU A 123 -6.27 -1.66 -15.48
C LEU A 123 -5.05 -0.97 -16.09
N GLY A 124 -4.23 -0.30 -15.28
CA GLY A 124 -2.95 0.23 -15.73
C GLY A 124 -2.39 1.32 -14.83
N CYS A 125 -1.51 2.12 -15.42
CA CYS A 125 -1.04 3.38 -14.86
C CYS A 125 -1.66 4.54 -15.66
N HIS A 126 -2.29 5.46 -14.95
CA HIS A 126 -2.97 6.63 -15.47
C HIS A 126 -2.13 7.87 -15.13
N LYS A 127 -1.75 8.65 -16.16
CA LYS A 127 -1.02 9.91 -16.02
C LYS A 127 -1.98 11.09 -16.12
N TYR A 128 -1.82 12.03 -15.20
CA TYR A 128 -2.50 13.32 -15.16
C TYR A 128 -1.49 14.43 -14.95
N ILE A 129 -1.89 15.67 -15.25
CA ILE A 129 -1.15 16.89 -14.93
C ILE A 129 -2.10 17.81 -14.17
N TRP A 130 -1.67 18.33 -13.02
CA TRP A 130 -2.40 19.34 -12.28
C TRP A 130 -1.92 20.73 -12.68
N ASP A 131 -2.79 21.48 -13.34
CA ASP A 131 -2.58 22.90 -13.58
C ASP A 131 -3.03 23.69 -12.35
N PHE A 132 -2.06 24.08 -11.51
CA PHE A 132 -2.29 24.86 -10.29
C PHE A 132 -2.77 26.29 -10.56
N ASP A 133 -2.45 26.87 -11.73
CA ASP A 133 -2.86 28.25 -12.04
C ASP A 133 -4.36 28.34 -12.29
N ASN A 134 -4.93 27.28 -12.89
CA ASN A 134 -6.36 27.20 -13.21
C ASN A 134 -7.15 26.28 -12.26
N ASP A 135 -6.47 25.63 -11.31
CA ASP A 135 -7.01 24.61 -10.42
C ASP A 135 -7.76 23.50 -11.19
N THR A 136 -7.12 22.98 -12.23
CA THR A 136 -7.70 21.91 -13.05
C THR A 136 -6.75 20.74 -13.19
N VAL A 137 -7.30 19.53 -13.14
CA VAL A 137 -6.55 18.32 -13.46
C VAL A 137 -6.89 17.84 -14.85
N ARG A 138 -5.87 17.59 -15.67
CA ARG A 138 -6.02 17.11 -17.04
C ARG A 138 -5.51 15.68 -17.17
N PHE A 139 -6.30 14.82 -17.80
CA PHE A 139 -5.84 13.50 -18.20
C PHE A 139 -4.79 13.61 -19.31
N VAL A 140 -3.77 12.75 -19.26
CA VAL A 140 -2.76 12.64 -20.32
C VAL A 140 -2.98 11.36 -21.10
N LYS A 141 -2.71 10.20 -20.46
CA LYS A 141 -2.86 8.88 -21.07
C LYS A 141 -2.91 7.78 -20.02
N THR A 142 -3.28 6.59 -20.47
CA THR A 142 -3.18 5.34 -19.69
C THR A 142 -2.29 4.37 -20.42
N ILE A 143 -1.33 3.78 -19.69
CA ILE A 143 -0.60 2.61 -20.18
C ILE A 143 -0.98 1.38 -19.40
N ARG A 144 -0.83 0.22 -20.03
CA ARG A 144 -0.87 -1.07 -19.33
C ARG A 144 0.50 -1.72 -19.49
N PRO A 145 1.37 -1.65 -18.46
CA PRO A 145 2.75 -2.15 -18.59
C PRO A 145 2.86 -3.60 -19.06
N THR A 146 1.86 -4.46 -18.80
CA THR A 146 1.71 -5.82 -19.35
C THR A 146 0.29 -6.35 -19.06
N PRO A 147 -0.22 -7.42 -19.72
CA PRO A 147 -1.27 -8.24 -19.11
C PRO A 147 -0.81 -8.76 -17.73
N GLY A 148 -1.29 -8.13 -16.66
CA GLY A 148 -0.86 -8.42 -15.30
C GLY A 148 -1.44 -7.44 -14.28
N GLU A 149 -1.06 -7.63 -13.01
CA GLU A 149 -1.42 -6.76 -11.89
C GLU A 149 -0.19 -5.95 -11.45
N ILE A 150 -0.39 -4.65 -11.17
CA ILE A 150 0.66 -3.75 -10.68
C ILE A 150 0.65 -3.81 -9.14
N TYR A 151 1.79 -4.13 -8.54
CA TYR A 151 1.96 -4.25 -7.09
C TYR A 151 2.94 -3.22 -6.51
N GLY A 152 3.55 -2.41 -7.37
CA GLY A 152 4.49 -1.38 -7.01
C GLY A 152 4.75 -0.43 -8.16
N MET A 153 5.01 0.83 -7.83
CA MET A 153 5.51 1.84 -8.74
C MET A 153 6.58 2.63 -7.98
N CYS A 154 7.77 2.73 -8.54
CA CYS A 154 8.90 3.42 -7.92
C CYS A 154 9.51 4.38 -8.93
N VAL A 155 9.69 5.64 -8.53
CA VAL A 155 10.49 6.58 -9.32
C VAL A 155 11.96 6.24 -9.10
N ILE A 156 12.71 6.06 -10.19
CA ILE A 156 14.13 5.67 -10.18
C ILE A 156 14.99 6.69 -10.91
N ARG A 157 16.30 6.71 -10.62
CA ARG A 157 17.27 7.64 -11.23
C ARG A 157 17.64 7.32 -12.69
N GLU A 158 17.42 6.08 -13.11
CA GLU A 158 17.90 5.57 -14.40
C GLU A 158 17.44 6.45 -15.58
N ASP A 159 18.37 6.76 -16.50
CA ASP A 159 18.12 7.53 -17.73
C ASP A 159 17.41 8.89 -17.52
N ASN A 160 17.94 9.72 -16.60
CA ASN A 160 17.40 11.04 -16.21
C ASN A 160 16.04 11.00 -15.49
N GLY A 161 15.68 9.85 -14.90
CA GLY A 161 14.40 9.66 -14.26
C GLY A 161 13.54 8.66 -15.04
N GLY A 162 12.97 7.71 -14.32
CA GLY A 162 12.07 6.72 -14.87
C GLY A 162 11.13 6.16 -13.82
N ILE A 163 10.17 5.37 -14.29
CA ILE A 163 9.18 4.69 -13.47
C ILE A 163 9.42 3.20 -13.61
N LEU A 164 9.77 2.56 -12.49
CA LEU A 164 9.84 1.12 -12.36
C LEU A 164 8.50 0.61 -11.86
N PHE A 165 7.81 -0.18 -12.67
CA PHE A 165 6.63 -0.92 -12.27
C PHE A 165 7.00 -2.32 -11.81
N VAL A 166 6.50 -2.69 -10.63
CA VAL A 166 6.53 -4.07 -10.14
C VAL A 166 5.25 -4.75 -10.57
N VAL A 167 5.34 -5.67 -11.53
CA VAL A 167 4.18 -6.33 -12.11
C VAL A 167 4.20 -7.83 -11.87
N GLN A 168 3.05 -8.41 -11.56
CA GLN A 168 2.86 -9.85 -11.71
C GLN A 168 2.25 -10.13 -13.08
N ASP A 169 2.99 -10.84 -13.92
CA ASP A 169 2.52 -11.18 -15.26
C ASP A 169 1.35 -12.18 -15.19
N ALA A 170 0.31 -11.95 -15.98
CA ALA A 170 -0.88 -12.79 -15.98
C ALA A 170 -0.62 -14.19 -16.57
N ARG A 171 0.39 -14.35 -17.44
CA ARG A 171 0.65 -15.58 -18.20
C ARG A 171 1.32 -16.65 -17.35
N ASP A 172 2.34 -16.25 -16.57
CA ASP A 172 3.15 -17.17 -15.77
C ASP A 172 3.21 -16.81 -14.28
N ARG A 173 2.58 -15.71 -13.87
CA ARG A 173 2.55 -15.21 -12.48
C ARG A 173 3.91 -14.84 -11.90
N LEU A 174 4.94 -14.70 -12.74
CA LEU A 174 6.25 -14.21 -12.30
C LEU A 174 6.18 -12.71 -12.02
N ILE A 175 7.00 -12.28 -11.06
CA ILE A 175 7.21 -10.86 -10.77
C ILE A 175 8.26 -10.34 -11.74
N ARG A 176 7.96 -9.22 -12.41
CA ARG A 176 8.87 -8.55 -13.34
C ARG A 176 8.93 -7.06 -13.05
N TYR A 177 10.08 -6.47 -13.36
CA TYR A 177 10.24 -5.02 -13.42
C TYR A 177 10.11 -4.56 -14.86
N ARG A 178 9.34 -3.48 -15.02
CA ARG A 178 9.19 -2.79 -16.30
C ARG A 178 9.46 -1.32 -16.11
N ILE A 179 10.38 -0.81 -16.91
CA ILE A 179 10.88 0.55 -16.78
C ILE A 179 10.35 1.40 -17.93
N TYR A 180 9.77 2.53 -17.57
CA TYR A 180 9.27 3.56 -18.48
C TYR A 180 9.96 4.89 -18.16
N ASP A 181 9.97 5.83 -19.09
CA ASP A 181 10.23 7.23 -18.70
C ASP A 181 9.04 7.84 -17.95
N LEU A 182 9.21 9.09 -17.51
CA LEU A 182 8.18 9.90 -16.89
C LEU A 182 7.04 10.26 -17.86
N ASP A 183 7.25 10.09 -19.16
CA ASP A 183 6.22 10.20 -20.17
C ASP A 183 5.50 8.89 -20.45
N LEU A 184 5.78 7.83 -19.70
CA LEU A 184 5.19 6.49 -19.88
C LEU A 184 5.48 5.88 -21.26
N GLU A 185 6.65 6.16 -21.84
CA GLU A 185 7.21 5.41 -22.96
C GLU A 185 8.15 4.29 -22.46
N GLU A 186 8.04 3.11 -23.06
CA GLU A 186 8.74 1.90 -22.58
C GLU A 186 10.25 1.94 -22.88
N LYS A 187 11.10 1.80 -21.86
CA LYS A 187 12.57 1.79 -22.00
C LYS A 187 13.19 0.40 -22.25
N LYS A 188 12.44 -0.53 -22.86
CA LYS A 188 12.88 -1.89 -23.27
C LYS A 188 13.58 -2.73 -22.18
N LYS A 189 13.00 -2.81 -20.98
CA LYS A 189 13.47 -3.72 -19.93
C LYS A 189 12.28 -4.46 -19.32
N ASP A 190 12.16 -5.75 -19.63
CA ASP A 190 11.26 -6.70 -18.96
C ASP A 190 12.13 -7.66 -18.13
N LEU A 191 12.37 -7.29 -16.87
CA LEU A 191 13.37 -7.93 -16.03
C LEU A 191 12.70 -8.85 -15.00
N PRO A 192 12.89 -10.17 -15.08
CA PRO A 192 12.31 -11.07 -14.09
C PRO A 192 13.00 -10.91 -12.73
N VAL A 193 12.20 -10.86 -11.66
CA VAL A 193 12.73 -10.97 -10.30
C VAL A 193 12.95 -12.44 -9.98
N VAL A 194 14.21 -12.83 -9.87
CA VAL A 194 14.58 -14.23 -9.63
C VAL A 194 14.71 -14.47 -8.12
N PHE A 195 13.64 -14.99 -7.52
CA PHE A 195 13.66 -15.38 -6.12
C PHE A 195 14.53 -16.63 -5.91
N PRO A 196 15.36 -16.68 -4.84
CA PRO A 196 16.08 -17.88 -4.46
C PRO A 196 15.11 -19.06 -4.24
N PRO A 197 15.53 -20.30 -4.56
CA PRO A 197 14.73 -21.48 -4.28
C PRO A 197 14.46 -21.58 -2.77
N SER A 198 13.22 -21.92 -2.38
CA SER A 198 12.87 -22.18 -0.99
C SER A 198 13.32 -23.58 -0.56
N ASN A 199 13.72 -23.72 0.70
CA ASN A 199 14.06 -25.01 1.32
C ASN A 199 12.85 -25.97 1.36
N GLU A 200 11.63 -25.43 1.31
CA GLU A 200 10.42 -26.20 1.07
C GLU A 200 10.22 -26.33 -0.45
N GLU A 201 10.34 -27.56 -0.96
CA GLU A 201 10.21 -28.00 -2.36
C GLU A 201 9.46 -27.01 -3.28
N GLY A 202 10.18 -26.07 -3.91
CA GLY A 202 9.90 -25.47 -5.23
C GLY A 202 8.47 -25.01 -5.59
N LYS A 203 7.51 -24.93 -4.68
CA LYS A 203 6.07 -24.77 -4.99
C LYS A 203 5.40 -23.58 -4.33
N GLU A 204 6.03 -22.91 -3.36
CA GLU A 204 5.37 -21.77 -2.73
C GLU A 204 5.40 -20.53 -3.63
N LYS A 205 4.23 -20.26 -4.21
CA LYS A 205 3.96 -19.06 -5.00
C LYS A 205 4.16 -17.80 -4.16
N LYS A 206 5.03 -16.91 -4.63
CA LYS A 206 5.25 -15.59 -4.03
C LYS A 206 3.98 -14.75 -4.15
N THR A 207 3.64 -14.04 -3.08
CA THR A 207 2.45 -13.17 -3.03
C THR A 207 2.92 -11.76 -2.72
N ILE A 208 3.55 -11.13 -3.70
CA ILE A 208 3.97 -9.73 -3.58
C ILE A 208 2.72 -8.84 -3.61
N ARG A 209 2.62 -7.90 -2.67
CA ARG A 209 1.43 -7.04 -2.53
C ARG A 209 1.73 -5.55 -2.45
N PHE A 210 2.92 -5.20 -2.00
CA PHE A 210 3.41 -3.83 -1.89
C PHE A 210 4.85 -3.80 -2.35
N ALA A 211 5.26 -2.67 -2.89
CA ALA A 211 6.66 -2.38 -3.10
C ALA A 211 6.96 -0.91 -2.83
N ALA A 212 8.19 -0.64 -2.45
CA ALA A 212 8.73 0.69 -2.30
C ALA A 212 10.15 0.72 -2.87
N GLY A 213 10.60 1.89 -3.31
CA GLY A 213 11.93 2.07 -3.89
C GLY A 213 12.67 3.25 -3.27
N VAL A 214 13.98 3.13 -3.18
CA VAL A 214 14.91 4.22 -2.85
C VAL A 214 16.27 3.91 -3.48
N GLY A 215 16.85 4.84 -4.23
CA GLY A 215 18.07 4.59 -4.99
C GLY A 215 17.88 3.43 -5.96
N ASN A 216 18.85 2.52 -5.89
CA ASN A 216 18.81 1.27 -6.63
C ASN A 216 18.23 0.12 -5.81
N THR A 217 17.55 0.39 -4.69
CA THR A 217 16.94 -0.65 -3.85
C THR A 217 15.44 -0.66 -4.05
N VAL A 218 14.87 -1.83 -4.31
CA VAL A 218 13.43 -2.05 -4.32
C VAL A 218 13.10 -3.07 -3.23
N ALA A 219 12.19 -2.70 -2.33
CA ALA A 219 11.65 -3.62 -1.34
C ALA A 219 10.33 -4.20 -1.84
N LEU A 220 10.19 -5.53 -1.79
CA LEU A 220 8.97 -6.25 -2.14
C LEU A 220 8.40 -6.94 -0.91
N SER A 221 7.16 -6.62 -0.58
CA SER A 221 6.45 -7.23 0.56
C SER A 221 5.79 -8.53 0.15
N ASP A 222 6.28 -9.67 0.68
CA ASP A 222 5.78 -11.01 0.39
C ASP A 222 4.83 -11.50 1.49
N MET A 223 3.55 -11.62 1.12
CA MET A 223 2.48 -12.16 1.95
C MET A 223 2.23 -13.66 1.71
N SER A 224 3.22 -14.41 1.23
CA SER A 224 3.13 -15.87 1.08
C SER A 224 2.69 -16.56 2.39
N LYS A 225 2.20 -17.81 2.33
CA LYS A 225 1.55 -18.39 3.51
C LYS A 225 2.57 -18.75 4.59
N LEU A 226 3.71 -19.29 4.18
CA LEU A 226 4.72 -19.88 5.06
C LEU A 226 5.95 -18.99 5.19
N ASN A 227 6.35 -18.34 4.10
CA ASN A 227 7.63 -17.64 4.00
C ASN A 227 7.49 -16.11 3.87
N GLN A 228 6.70 -15.50 4.76
CA GLN A 228 6.43 -14.05 4.76
C GLN A 228 7.67 -13.24 5.07
N GLY A 229 7.75 -12.05 4.49
CA GLY A 229 8.87 -11.16 4.73
C GLY A 229 8.99 -10.08 3.67
N ILE A 230 10.13 -9.40 3.71
CA ILE A 230 10.50 -8.36 2.75
C ILE A 230 11.69 -8.86 1.93
N TRP A 231 11.58 -8.79 0.61
CA TRP A 231 12.70 -9.02 -0.30
C TRP A 231 13.30 -7.68 -0.68
N LEU A 232 14.60 -7.49 -0.44
CA LEU A 232 15.35 -6.38 -0.99
C LEU A 232 15.99 -6.83 -2.29
N THR A 233 15.75 -6.09 -3.36
CA THR A 233 16.32 -6.33 -4.69
C THR A 233 16.97 -5.05 -5.19
N ASP A 234 17.71 -5.15 -6.30
CA ASP A 234 18.03 -3.97 -7.10
C ASP A 234 16.97 -3.68 -8.18
N THR A 235 17.19 -2.64 -8.98
CA THR A 235 16.35 -2.27 -10.13
C THR A 235 16.44 -3.23 -11.31
N ASP A 236 17.43 -4.14 -11.31
CA ASP A 236 17.58 -5.21 -12.31
C ASP A 236 16.84 -6.50 -11.93
N GLY A 237 16.16 -6.53 -10.78
CA GLY A 237 15.43 -7.71 -10.30
C GLY A 237 16.30 -8.73 -9.56
N VAL A 238 17.56 -8.40 -9.25
CA VAL A 238 18.46 -9.27 -8.50
C VAL A 238 18.15 -9.16 -7.02
N VAL A 239 17.79 -10.28 -6.40
CA VAL A 239 17.56 -10.36 -4.95
C VAL A 239 18.88 -10.17 -4.20
N ARG A 240 18.91 -9.19 -3.30
CA ARG A 240 20.07 -8.86 -2.45
C ARG A 240 19.93 -9.47 -1.05
N ARG A 241 18.73 -9.41 -0.47
CA ARG A 241 18.45 -9.95 0.87
C ARG A 241 16.98 -10.31 1.04
N LYS A 242 16.70 -11.24 1.96
CA LYS A 242 15.37 -11.46 2.53
C LYS A 242 15.39 -11.09 4.01
N ILE A 243 14.37 -10.38 4.48
CA ILE A 243 14.13 -10.05 5.89
C ILE A 243 12.85 -10.74 6.34
N GLY A 244 12.94 -11.50 7.42
CA GLY A 244 11.90 -12.40 7.85
C GLY A 244 11.77 -13.60 6.92
N ASP A 245 11.59 -14.77 7.50
CA ASP A 245 11.34 -16.00 6.77
C ASP A 245 10.19 -16.83 7.33
N LYS A 246 9.58 -16.38 8.42
CA LYS A 246 8.51 -17.09 9.11
C LYS A 246 7.31 -16.18 9.35
N GLN A 247 6.15 -16.81 9.33
CA GLN A 247 4.94 -16.22 9.87
C GLN A 247 5.00 -16.18 11.41
N SER A 248 5.59 -15.11 11.98
CA SER A 248 5.80 -14.97 13.42
C SER A 248 5.68 -13.52 13.91
N ASP A 249 5.38 -13.36 15.20
CA ASP A 249 5.37 -12.07 15.91
C ASP A 249 6.75 -11.67 16.47
N SER A 250 7.79 -12.45 16.19
CA SER A 250 9.16 -12.17 16.62
C SER A 250 9.70 -10.90 15.95
N ASN A 251 10.74 -10.31 16.54
CA ASN A 251 11.44 -9.16 15.98
C ASN A 251 12.05 -9.54 14.62
N GLY A 252 11.77 -8.75 13.60
CA GLY A 252 12.23 -9.00 12.24
C GLY A 252 11.41 -10.06 11.47
N GLU A 253 10.42 -10.68 12.09
CA GLU A 253 9.47 -11.59 11.44
C GLU A 253 8.11 -10.91 11.19
N PHE A 254 7.33 -11.47 10.27
CA PHE A 254 6.11 -10.86 9.79
C PHE A 254 4.90 -11.80 9.82
N ILE A 255 3.79 -11.28 10.32
CA ILE A 255 2.42 -11.76 10.10
C ILE A 255 1.68 -10.76 9.21
N GLN A 256 1.59 -11.10 7.93
CA GLN A 256 1.11 -10.32 6.81
C GLN A 256 1.94 -9.05 6.60
N ALA A 257 3.15 -9.19 6.06
CA ALA A 257 3.98 -8.07 5.63
C ALA A 257 3.19 -7.20 4.62
N ALA A 258 3.08 -5.89 4.84
CA ALA A 258 2.30 -5.00 3.96
C ALA A 258 3.15 -3.81 3.48
N GLY A 259 2.65 -2.58 3.55
CA GLY A 259 3.36 -1.39 3.10
C GLY A 259 4.74 -1.18 3.72
N ILE A 260 5.56 -0.45 2.98
CA ILE A 260 6.97 -0.20 3.27
C ILE A 260 7.24 1.26 2.91
N CYS A 261 7.97 1.99 3.75
CA CYS A 261 8.53 3.27 3.35
C CYS A 261 10.00 3.36 3.74
N PHE A 262 10.77 4.04 2.91
CA PHE A 262 12.20 4.27 3.13
C PHE A 262 12.44 5.68 3.66
N ASP A 263 13.51 5.84 4.42
CA ASP A 263 14.20 7.12 4.58
C ASP A 263 15.27 7.30 3.49
N SER A 264 15.94 8.45 3.46
CA SER A 264 16.91 8.76 2.41
C SER A 264 18.21 7.95 2.51
N GLU A 265 18.51 7.40 3.69
CA GLU A 265 19.67 6.50 3.89
C GLU A 265 19.37 5.06 3.46
N GLY A 266 18.10 4.75 3.19
CA GLY A 266 17.64 3.41 2.83
C GLY A 266 17.29 2.54 4.03
N ASN A 267 17.27 3.09 5.25
CA ASN A 267 16.58 2.44 6.36
C ASN A 267 15.08 2.48 6.07
N PHE A 268 14.31 1.57 6.66
CA PHE A 268 12.90 1.46 6.29
C PHE A 268 12.02 1.04 7.45
N LEU A 269 10.76 1.48 7.34
CA LEU A 269 9.65 0.97 8.12
C LEU A 269 8.89 -0.05 7.27
N ALA A 270 8.51 -1.16 7.88
CA ALA A 270 7.66 -2.17 7.26
C ALA A 270 6.49 -2.54 8.16
N ILE A 271 5.29 -2.60 7.58
CA ILE A 271 4.08 -3.00 8.28
C ILE A 271 4.03 -4.52 8.45
N CYS A 272 3.65 -4.93 9.65
CA CYS A 272 3.13 -6.26 9.92
C CYS A 272 1.62 -6.17 10.21
N SER A 273 0.80 -6.28 9.16
CA SER A 273 -0.59 -5.84 9.17
C SER A 273 -1.50 -6.66 10.10
N LYS A 274 -1.32 -7.98 10.22
CA LYS A 274 -2.16 -8.80 11.13
C LYS A 274 -1.77 -8.67 12.58
N SER A 275 -0.48 -8.42 12.85
CA SER A 275 -0.01 -8.18 14.21
C SER A 275 -0.19 -6.73 14.66
N SER A 276 -0.64 -5.84 13.76
CA SER A 276 -0.82 -4.40 14.01
C SER A 276 0.48 -3.72 14.46
N ARG A 277 1.63 -4.14 13.92
CA ARG A 277 2.96 -3.57 14.21
C ARG A 277 3.52 -2.81 13.01
N ILE A 278 4.33 -1.80 13.29
CA ILE A 278 5.25 -1.18 12.32
C ILE A 278 6.66 -1.40 12.86
N GLN A 279 7.52 -2.04 12.07
CA GLN A 279 8.89 -2.40 12.44
C GLN A 279 9.88 -1.53 11.67
N CYS A 280 10.91 -1.05 12.34
CA CYS A 280 12.01 -0.30 11.75
C CYS A 280 13.23 -1.18 11.56
N PHE A 281 13.88 -1.01 10.42
CA PHE A 281 15.07 -1.74 10.02
C PHE A 281 16.11 -0.77 9.48
N ASP A 282 17.38 -1.10 9.62
CA ASP A 282 18.42 -0.36 8.92
C ASP A 282 18.49 -0.72 7.44
N SER A 283 19.30 0.01 6.67
CA SER A 283 19.48 -0.22 5.23
C SER A 283 20.05 -1.57 4.86
N GLU A 284 20.65 -2.29 5.81
CA GLU A 284 21.05 -3.67 5.59
C GLU A 284 19.88 -4.63 5.78
N GLY A 285 18.80 -4.24 6.46
CA GLY A 285 17.68 -5.11 6.83
C GLY A 285 17.81 -5.73 8.22
N ASN A 286 18.66 -5.15 9.08
CA ASN A 286 18.75 -5.53 10.49
C ASN A 286 17.63 -4.85 11.26
N PHE A 287 16.93 -5.59 12.12
CA PHE A 287 15.86 -5.05 12.95
C PHE A 287 16.41 -4.03 13.97
N LEU A 288 15.78 -2.86 14.05
CA LEU A 288 16.11 -1.82 15.03
C LEU A 288 15.10 -1.83 16.18
N CYS A 289 13.82 -1.56 15.90
CA CYS A 289 12.76 -1.53 16.91
C CYS A 289 11.37 -1.70 16.28
N CYS A 290 10.36 -1.99 17.11
CA CYS A 290 8.96 -1.70 16.74
C CYS A 290 8.66 -0.25 17.14
N LEU A 291 7.88 0.47 16.33
CA LEU A 291 7.44 1.82 16.70
C LEU A 291 6.63 1.78 18.00
N GLN A 292 6.94 2.71 18.90
CA GLN A 292 6.18 2.95 20.13
C GLN A 292 5.04 3.94 19.86
N PHE A 293 3.84 3.60 20.30
CA PHE A 293 2.64 4.43 20.18
C PHE A 293 2.14 4.80 21.57
N PRO A 294 2.49 5.99 22.10
CA PRO A 294 1.88 6.51 23.33
C PRO A 294 0.36 6.65 23.21
N GLU A 295 -0.09 7.06 22.03
CA GLU A 295 -1.49 7.19 21.63
C GLU A 295 -1.64 6.74 20.16
N GLY A 296 -2.86 6.44 19.73
CA GLY A 296 -3.17 6.22 18.31
C GLY A 296 -2.67 4.88 17.74
N ALA A 297 -2.39 3.89 18.59
CA ALA A 297 -1.91 2.59 18.14
C ALA A 297 -2.83 1.96 17.08
N ILE A 298 -2.27 1.66 15.91
CA ILE A 298 -3.02 1.46 14.68
C ILE A 298 -3.45 0.01 14.51
N GLN A 299 -4.74 -0.22 14.30
CA GLN A 299 -5.24 -1.53 13.92
C GLN A 299 -5.07 -1.77 12.43
N ARG A 300 -4.60 -2.95 12.01
CA ARG A 300 -4.63 -3.40 10.60
C ARG A 300 -4.10 -2.35 9.60
N PRO A 301 -2.91 -1.77 9.84
CA PRO A 301 -2.30 -0.85 8.87
C PRO A 301 -2.12 -1.56 7.51
N SER A 302 -2.35 -0.84 6.42
CA SER A 302 -2.22 -1.31 5.04
C SER A 302 -0.93 -0.79 4.44
N ASP A 303 -0.77 0.53 4.45
CA ASP A 303 0.35 1.24 3.84
C ASP A 303 0.76 2.46 4.65
N LEU A 304 1.98 2.95 4.41
CA LEU A 304 2.56 4.10 5.10
C LEU A 304 3.46 4.94 4.21
N SER A 305 3.64 6.21 4.58
CA SER A 305 4.60 7.10 3.94
C SER A 305 5.14 8.13 4.94
N ILE A 306 6.39 8.53 4.77
CA ILE A 306 7.10 9.49 5.63
C ILE A 306 7.53 10.71 4.81
N ASN A 307 7.47 11.93 5.36
CA ASN A 307 8.07 13.12 4.74
C ASN A 307 9.40 13.52 5.39
N GLU A 308 10.04 14.56 4.84
CA GLU A 308 11.33 15.07 5.33
C GLU A 308 11.24 15.70 6.73
N GLN A 309 10.05 16.09 7.19
CA GLN A 309 9.80 16.59 8.53
C GLN A 309 9.65 15.46 9.55
N GLY A 310 9.76 14.19 9.14
CA GLY A 310 9.58 13.04 10.03
C GLY A 310 8.12 12.81 10.42
N GLU A 311 7.17 13.29 9.61
CA GLU A 311 5.76 12.97 9.77
C GLU A 311 5.45 11.69 9.03
N LEU A 312 4.66 10.84 9.67
CA LEU A 312 4.30 9.51 9.22
C LEU A 312 2.80 9.44 8.99
N ALA A 313 2.40 9.22 7.74
CA ALA A 313 1.05 8.87 7.37
C ALA A 313 0.89 7.35 7.34
N VAL A 314 -0.21 6.84 7.88
CA VAL A 314 -0.54 5.41 7.84
C VAL A 314 -2.01 5.23 7.55
N VAL A 315 -2.33 4.49 6.49
CA VAL A 315 -3.73 4.10 6.22
C VAL A 315 -4.04 2.74 6.84
N SER A 316 -5.23 2.65 7.43
CA SER A 316 -5.73 1.43 8.04
C SER A 316 -6.87 0.82 7.23
N LEU A 317 -6.86 -0.51 7.14
CA LEU A 317 -7.96 -1.29 6.58
C LEU A 317 -9.28 -1.14 7.36
N THR A 318 -9.25 -0.51 8.54
CA THR A 318 -10.46 -0.15 9.28
C THR A 318 -11.15 1.11 8.71
N GLY A 319 -10.50 1.85 7.80
CA GLY A 319 -11.10 2.97 7.06
C GLY A 319 -10.62 4.35 7.46
N GLN A 320 -9.45 4.48 8.09
CA GLN A 320 -8.91 5.78 8.53
C GLN A 320 -7.47 5.97 8.05
N CYS A 321 -7.08 7.23 7.85
CA CYS A 321 -5.69 7.66 7.73
C CYS A 321 -5.25 8.30 9.06
N PHE A 322 -4.06 7.97 9.52
CA PHE A 322 -3.46 8.47 10.75
C PHE A 322 -2.18 9.23 10.43
N LEU A 323 -2.00 10.39 11.06
CA LEU A 323 -0.80 11.20 10.98
C LEU A 323 -0.07 11.17 12.34
N PHE A 324 1.22 10.87 12.31
CA PHE A 324 2.10 10.87 13.47
C PHE A 324 3.32 11.76 13.23
N LYS A 325 3.95 12.20 14.32
CA LYS A 325 5.30 12.77 14.30
C LYS A 325 6.27 11.75 14.90
N LEU A 326 7.31 11.40 14.15
CA LEU A 326 8.35 10.51 14.65
C LEU A 326 9.38 11.29 15.46
N LYS A 327 9.80 10.71 16.58
CA LYS A 327 10.88 11.23 17.43
C LYS A 327 11.64 10.10 18.10
N ALA A 328 12.77 10.43 18.71
CA ALA A 328 13.52 9.50 19.55
C ALA A 328 12.65 8.99 20.70
N GLY A 329 12.45 7.68 20.76
CA GLY A 329 11.72 6.99 21.81
C GLY A 329 12.66 6.39 22.85
N ASP A 330 12.15 6.13 24.04
CA ASP A 330 12.90 5.45 25.10
C ASP A 330 12.37 4.02 25.27
N PRO A 331 13.20 2.97 25.11
CA PRO A 331 12.75 1.59 25.24
C PRO A 331 12.27 1.23 26.65
N THR A 332 12.61 2.02 27.67
CA THR A 332 12.11 1.84 29.04
C THR A 332 10.67 2.33 29.24
N ASN A 333 10.16 3.15 28.33
CA ASN A 333 8.77 3.57 28.34
C ASN A 333 7.88 2.37 27.97
N ALA A 334 6.88 2.08 28.80
CA ALA A 334 5.93 0.97 28.59
C ALA A 334 4.87 1.27 27.51
N TYR A 335 5.23 2.02 26.47
CA TYR A 335 4.33 2.32 25.35
C TYR A 335 4.02 1.07 24.53
N VAL A 336 2.80 1.00 24.01
CA VAL A 336 2.39 -0.12 23.18
C VAL A 336 3.11 -0.06 21.84
N THR A 337 3.57 -1.21 21.36
CA THR A 337 4.22 -1.35 20.04
C THR A 337 3.31 -2.03 19.01
N ARG A 338 2.05 -2.23 19.38
CA ARG A 338 1.03 -2.86 18.55
C ARG A 338 -0.33 -2.25 18.79
N GLY A 339 -1.08 -2.06 17.72
CA GLY A 339 -2.50 -1.75 17.81
C GLY A 339 -3.33 -2.94 18.29
N PRO A 340 -4.61 -2.71 18.59
CA PRO A 340 -5.54 -3.75 19.04
C PRO A 340 -5.69 -4.83 17.96
N ARG A 341 -5.75 -6.09 18.38
CA ARG A 341 -6.07 -7.20 17.47
C ARG A 341 -7.57 -7.17 17.14
N PRO A 342 -7.98 -7.46 15.90
CA PRO A 342 -9.40 -7.66 15.58
C PRO A 342 -9.95 -8.75 16.49
N ASP A 343 -11.05 -8.49 17.20
CA ASP A 343 -11.72 -9.57 17.90
C ASP A 343 -12.39 -10.49 16.86
N HIS A 344 -12.30 -11.80 17.06
CA HIS A 344 -12.86 -12.78 16.11
C HIS A 344 -14.40 -12.74 16.03
N LYS A 345 -15.07 -11.91 16.84
CA LYS A 345 -16.54 -11.89 17.01
C LYS A 345 -17.22 -10.61 16.53
N SER A 346 -16.52 -9.48 16.36
CA SER A 346 -17.11 -8.18 15.99
C SER A 346 -16.44 -7.47 14.82
N GLY A 347 -15.40 -8.06 14.22
CA GLY A 347 -14.78 -7.54 13.00
C GLY A 347 -13.88 -6.33 13.25
N TYR A 348 -13.62 -5.56 12.20
CA TYR A 348 -12.77 -4.37 12.24
C TYR A 348 -13.43 -3.26 13.07
N LYS A 349 -12.75 -2.74 14.10
CA LYS A 349 -13.23 -1.58 14.87
C LYS A 349 -12.46 -0.35 14.44
N VAL A 350 -13.18 0.71 14.11
CA VAL A 350 -12.62 2.06 14.05
C VAL A 350 -12.41 2.50 15.49
N ILE A 351 -11.17 2.55 15.97
CA ILE A 351 -10.87 3.07 17.32
C ILE A 351 -10.66 4.57 17.19
N GLY A 352 -11.60 5.37 17.70
CA GLY A 352 -11.48 6.83 17.65
C GLY A 352 -12.77 7.66 17.83
N ARG A 353 -13.90 7.09 18.27
CA ARG A 353 -15.07 7.89 18.68
C ARG A 353 -15.75 7.29 19.91
N HIS A 354 -15.72 8.02 21.02
CA HIS A 354 -16.76 7.89 22.04
C HIS A 354 -18.10 8.30 21.41
N GLY A 355 -18.88 7.34 20.95
CA GLY A 355 -20.26 7.59 20.51
C GLY A 355 -20.72 6.72 19.35
N ARG A 356 -21.52 5.71 19.70
CA ARG A 356 -22.43 4.91 18.86
C ARG A 356 -21.78 3.96 17.83
N SER A 357 -21.87 2.68 18.19
CA SER A 357 -21.65 1.49 17.37
C SER A 357 -22.18 1.61 15.94
N ASN A 358 -21.34 1.37 14.94
CA ASN A 358 -21.79 1.10 13.57
C ASN A 358 -21.49 -0.36 13.21
N ARG A 359 -22.52 -1.21 13.25
CA ARG A 359 -22.50 -2.58 12.70
C ARG A 359 -22.81 -2.47 11.21
N TYR A 360 -21.80 -2.43 10.35
CA TYR A 360 -21.98 -2.58 8.92
C TYR A 360 -20.92 -3.50 8.31
N TRP A 361 -21.08 -4.80 8.58
CA TRP A 361 -20.53 -5.86 7.74
C TRP A 361 -21.54 -7.01 7.70
N GLY A 362 -22.39 -7.02 6.66
CA GLY A 362 -23.45 -8.00 6.48
C GLY A 362 -23.83 -8.18 5.01
N LYS A 363 -23.07 -9.05 4.33
CA LYS A 363 -23.32 -9.76 3.04
C LYS A 363 -23.50 -8.95 1.73
N PRO A 364 -22.81 -9.33 0.64
CA PRO A 364 -23.11 -8.83 -0.69
C PRO A 364 -24.37 -9.53 -1.23
N ASN A 365 -25.45 -8.78 -1.42
CA ASN A 365 -26.59 -9.19 -2.25
C ASN A 365 -26.37 -8.62 -3.65
N GLY A 366 -26.35 -9.48 -4.67
CA GLY A 366 -26.25 -9.01 -6.05
C GLY A 366 -26.04 -10.10 -7.09
N ASP A 367 -26.69 -11.26 -6.98
CA ASP A 367 -26.82 -12.19 -8.11
C ASP A 367 -28.21 -12.02 -8.72
N ARG A 368 -28.30 -11.28 -9.83
CA ARG A 368 -29.50 -11.17 -10.66
C ARG A 368 -29.26 -11.88 -11.99
N GLY A 369 -29.93 -13.03 -12.14
CA GLY A 369 -30.72 -13.31 -13.32
C GLY A 369 -30.03 -14.08 -14.46
N ARG A 370 -30.31 -15.38 -14.53
CA ARG A 370 -30.66 -16.02 -15.81
C ARG A 370 -31.92 -16.87 -15.64
N GLY A 371 -32.99 -16.41 -16.28
CA GLY A 371 -34.23 -17.15 -16.42
C GLY A 371 -34.18 -18.21 -17.52
N ARG A 372 -35.04 -19.21 -17.37
CA ARG A 372 -35.66 -20.18 -18.31
C ARG A 372 -35.94 -21.42 -17.44
N GLY A 373 -37.16 -21.91 -17.19
CA GLY A 373 -38.42 -21.86 -17.91
C GLY A 373 -38.95 -23.31 -17.97
N ARG A 374 -40.27 -23.48 -17.77
CA ARG A 374 -41.10 -24.73 -17.76
C ARG A 374 -41.15 -25.41 -16.38
N GLY A 375 -42.29 -25.71 -15.76
CA GLY A 375 -43.68 -25.80 -16.22
C GLY A 375 -44.26 -27.14 -15.71
N ARG A 376 -45.55 -27.13 -15.30
CA ARG A 376 -46.38 -28.19 -14.67
C ARG A 376 -46.31 -28.17 -13.13
N GLY A 377 -47.38 -28.01 -12.36
CA GLY A 377 -48.82 -28.15 -12.60
C GLY A 377 -49.40 -29.14 -11.57
N ARG A 378 -50.61 -28.83 -11.05
CA ARG A 378 -51.39 -29.48 -9.96
C ARG A 378 -51.10 -28.83 -8.59
N GLY A 379 -52.02 -28.11 -7.92
CA GLY A 379 -53.47 -28.02 -8.03
C GLY A 379 -54.13 -28.74 -6.86
N ARG A 380 -54.61 -27.97 -5.88
CA ARG A 380 -55.90 -28.09 -5.16
C ARG A 380 -55.83 -27.34 -3.83
N GLY A 381 -56.60 -26.27 -3.73
CA GLY A 381 -56.95 -25.66 -2.45
C GLY A 381 -58.05 -26.44 -1.74
N ARG A 382 -58.23 -26.14 -0.46
CA ARG A 382 -59.51 -25.99 0.24
C ARG A 382 -59.24 -25.53 1.67
N GLY A 383 -59.78 -24.38 2.02
CA GLY A 383 -59.98 -23.99 3.41
C GLY A 383 -61.24 -24.63 3.99
N ARG A 384 -61.28 -24.73 5.33
CA ARG A 384 -62.42 -24.72 6.28
C ARG A 384 -61.81 -25.01 7.67
N GLY A 385 -62.06 -24.19 8.70
CA GLY A 385 -63.22 -24.33 9.59
C GLY A 385 -63.11 -25.65 10.36
N GLY A 386 -62.74 -25.73 11.63
CA GLY A 386 -63.40 -25.12 12.79
C GLY A 386 -64.30 -26.19 13.45
N GLY A 387 -64.08 -26.47 14.75
CA GLY A 387 -65.09 -27.11 15.61
C GLY A 387 -64.89 -28.58 15.98
N ARG A 388 -64.48 -28.75 17.25
CA ARG A 388 -64.82 -29.76 18.27
C ARG A 388 -65.82 -30.88 17.90
N GLY A 389 -65.57 -32.06 18.47
CA GLY A 389 -66.62 -33.00 18.90
C GLY A 389 -66.24 -34.47 18.84
N CYS A 390 -65.81 -35.05 19.96
CA CYS A 390 -65.86 -36.50 20.22
C CYS A 390 -67.32 -36.94 20.36
N ALA A 391 -67.65 -38.16 19.91
CA ALA A 391 -68.07 -39.25 20.81
C ALA A 391 -68.46 -40.51 20.00
N VAL A 392 -68.09 -41.65 20.60
CA VAL A 392 -68.57 -43.04 20.48
C VAL A 392 -68.34 -43.79 19.17
#